data_AF-A0A0C9YRS6-F1
#
_entry.id   AF-A0A0C9YRS6-F1
#
_cell.length_a   1.000
_cell.length_b   1.000
_cell.length_c   1.000
_cell.angle_alpha   90.00
_cell.angle_beta   90.00
_cell.angle_gamma   90.00
#
_symmetry.space_group_name_H-M   'P 1'
#
loop_
_entity.id
_entity.type
_entity.pdbx_description
1 polymer ?
#
loop_
_entity_poly.entity_id
_entity_poly.type
_entity_poly.pdbx_seq_one_letter_code
_entity_poly.pdbx_strand_id
1 'polypeptide(L)'
;LQKGADGARGDDSATLKTAIVQWLNGSQPCPDPPFTLREKSERGFNHEITGKLLCPIDYDWANVDVHTAIREFHPDFRVTAHSWPSFLYADGEYDAAMPAKGLFKGKYLIMAFRCVFTSPGSVQNEVSCGNKPQVSQPSRTTQQTRHHVAKLLKMNTVQPRVIAYVATQLRFALSSCSSWMIVDEDFSHEEFYHNIVDYFELPSSPQKAAELNDLLMWWNL
;
A
#
# COMPACT_ATOMS: atom_id res chain seq x y z
N LEU A 1 8.49 21.84 12.60
CA LEU A 1 7.87 20.51 12.73
C LEU A 1 7.36 20.01 11.38
N GLN A 2 6.57 20.79 10.63
CA GLN A 2 6.08 20.44 9.27
C GLN A 2 7.18 19.91 8.32
N LYS A 3 8.29 20.65 8.16
CA LYS A 3 9.41 20.26 7.28
C LYS A 3 10.02 18.89 7.59
N GLY A 4 10.01 18.48 8.86
CA GLY A 4 10.53 17.17 9.28
C GLY A 4 9.58 16.03 8.93
N ALA A 5 8.27 16.24 9.10
CA ALA A 5 7.24 15.28 8.70
C ALA A 5 7.16 15.13 7.18
N ASP A 6 7.26 16.24 6.45
CA ASP A 6 7.31 16.22 4.98
C ASP A 6 8.56 15.49 4.46
N GLY A 7 9.72 15.69 5.11
CA GLY A 7 10.96 14.98 4.80
C GLY A 7 10.84 13.47 5.01
N ALA A 8 10.33 13.05 6.17
CA ALA A 8 10.13 11.63 6.47
C ALA A 8 9.18 10.94 5.46
N ARG A 9 8.07 11.61 5.12
CA ARG A 9 7.15 11.13 4.08
C ARG A 9 7.83 10.99 2.72
N GLY A 10 8.67 11.96 2.34
CA GLY A 10 9.44 11.90 1.10
C GLY A 10 10.37 10.68 1.05
N ASP A 11 11.07 10.41 2.15
CA ASP A 11 11.98 9.25 2.27
C ASP A 11 11.23 7.92 2.23
N ASP A 12 10.08 7.82 2.89
CA ASP A 12 9.21 6.63 2.87
C ASP A 12 8.67 6.38 1.46
N SER A 13 8.17 7.42 0.79
CA SER A 13 7.76 7.39 -0.61
C SER A 13 8.88 6.91 -1.52
N ALA A 14 10.10 7.43 -1.37
CA ALA A 14 11.26 7.01 -2.17
C ALA A 14 11.61 5.53 -1.94
N THR A 15 11.57 5.09 -0.69
CA THR A 15 11.83 3.70 -0.30
C THR A 15 10.78 2.77 -0.92
N LEU A 16 9.49 3.05 -0.73
CA LEU A 16 8.39 2.20 -1.20
C LEU A 16 8.32 2.13 -2.73
N LYS A 17 8.58 3.23 -3.44
CA LYS A 17 8.64 3.25 -4.92
C LYS A 17 9.63 2.24 -5.48
N THR A 18 10.74 2.01 -4.79
CA THR A 18 11.77 1.03 -5.17
C THR A 18 11.39 -0.37 -4.71
N ALA A 19 10.96 -0.50 -3.45
CA ALA A 19 10.64 -1.78 -2.84
C ALA A 19 9.49 -2.50 -3.54
N ILE A 20 8.42 -1.77 -3.92
CA ILE A 20 7.26 -2.37 -4.60
C ILE A 20 7.65 -3.03 -5.92
N VAL A 21 8.54 -2.41 -6.70
CA VAL A 21 9.03 -3.00 -7.96
C VAL A 21 9.80 -4.28 -7.70
N GLN A 22 10.66 -4.30 -6.68
CA GLN A 22 11.39 -5.51 -6.31
C GLN A 22 10.45 -6.63 -5.89
N TRP A 23 9.41 -6.31 -5.12
CA TRP A 23 8.40 -7.29 -4.70
C TRP A 23 7.55 -7.82 -5.86
N LEU A 24 7.18 -6.95 -6.81
CA LEU A 24 6.43 -7.34 -8.00
C LEU A 24 7.29 -8.20 -8.93
N ASN A 25 8.53 -7.79 -9.22
CA ASN A 25 9.45 -8.57 -10.05
C ASN A 25 9.87 -9.90 -9.40
N GLY A 26 9.83 -9.98 -8.06
CA GLY A 26 10.07 -11.23 -7.33
C GLY A 26 8.82 -12.10 -7.14
N SER A 27 7.65 -11.66 -7.61
CA SER A 27 6.41 -12.43 -7.50
C SER A 27 6.34 -13.55 -8.54
N GLN A 28 5.47 -14.54 -8.31
CA GLN A 28 5.20 -15.60 -9.28
C GLN A 28 3.73 -15.57 -9.73
N PRO A 29 3.45 -15.55 -11.05
CA PRO A 29 4.44 -15.46 -12.14
C PRO A 29 5.16 -14.10 -12.15
N CYS A 30 6.41 -14.10 -12.62
CA CYS A 30 7.18 -12.86 -12.80
C CYS A 30 6.52 -12.01 -13.89
N PRO A 31 6.40 -10.68 -13.72
CA PRO A 31 5.95 -9.78 -14.77
C PRO A 31 6.83 -9.89 -16.02
N ASP A 32 6.22 -9.91 -17.20
CA ASP A 32 6.92 -9.91 -18.49
C ASP A 32 6.37 -8.77 -19.39
N PRO A 33 7.16 -7.72 -19.67
CA PRO A 33 8.51 -7.47 -19.17
C PRO A 33 8.52 -7.10 -17.68
N PRO A 34 9.64 -7.33 -16.96
CA PRO A 34 9.80 -6.87 -15.58
C PRO A 34 9.65 -5.35 -15.45
N PHE A 35 9.10 -4.89 -14.33
CA PHE A 35 9.00 -3.46 -14.03
C PHE A 35 10.38 -2.81 -13.95
N THR A 36 10.51 -1.62 -14.52
CA THR A 36 11.73 -0.82 -14.39
C THR A 36 11.77 -0.13 -13.01
N LEU A 37 12.96 -0.07 -12.40
CA LEU A 37 13.11 0.50 -11.06
C LEU A 37 12.93 2.02 -11.02
N ARG A 38 13.24 2.71 -12.12
CA ARG A 38 13.36 4.17 -12.15
C ARG A 38 12.10 4.88 -12.63
N GLU A 39 11.31 4.25 -13.49
CA GLU A 39 10.16 4.89 -14.12
C GLU A 39 8.84 4.40 -13.51
N LYS A 40 7.93 5.35 -13.31
CA LYS A 40 6.56 5.07 -12.84
C LYS A 40 5.52 5.16 -13.97
N SER A 41 5.85 5.74 -15.12
CA SER A 41 4.89 5.91 -16.23
C SER A 41 4.20 4.61 -16.63
N GLU A 42 4.96 3.52 -16.60
CA GLU A 42 4.49 2.16 -16.93
C GLU A 42 3.82 1.43 -15.75
N ARG A 43 3.47 2.13 -14.68
CA ARG A 43 2.72 1.58 -13.53
C ARG A 43 1.29 2.10 -13.54
N GLY A 44 0.60 1.99 -12.42
CA GLY A 44 -0.78 2.45 -12.32
C GLY A 44 -1.70 1.61 -13.19
N PHE A 45 -2.70 2.27 -13.78
CA PHE A 45 -3.63 1.65 -14.71
C PHE A 45 -3.02 1.33 -16.09
N ASN A 46 -1.81 1.81 -16.38
CA ASN A 46 -1.10 1.51 -17.63
C ASN A 46 -0.50 0.09 -17.67
N HIS A 47 -0.56 -0.65 -16.56
CA HIS A 47 -0.01 -1.99 -16.45
C HIS A 47 -0.97 -2.93 -15.73
N GLU A 48 -1.10 -4.17 -16.22
CA GLU A 48 -2.06 -5.16 -15.72
C GLU A 48 -1.98 -5.41 -14.21
N ILE A 49 -0.79 -5.71 -13.69
CA ILE A 49 -0.61 -6.05 -12.28
C ILE A 49 -0.88 -4.85 -11.34
N THR A 50 -0.27 -3.69 -11.60
CA THR A 50 -0.49 -2.49 -10.76
C THR A 50 -1.89 -1.93 -10.92
N GLY A 51 -2.47 -2.04 -12.12
CA GLY A 51 -3.83 -1.63 -12.43
C GLY A 51 -4.83 -2.48 -11.65
N LYS A 52 -4.66 -3.81 -11.65
CA LYS A 52 -5.46 -4.72 -10.82
C LYS A 52 -5.37 -4.35 -9.34
N LEU A 53 -4.17 -4.09 -8.82
CA LEU A 53 -3.96 -3.71 -7.40
C LEU A 53 -4.65 -2.39 -7.03
N LEU A 54 -4.68 -1.42 -7.95
CA LEU A 54 -5.30 -0.11 -7.72
C LEU A 54 -6.79 -0.08 -8.04
N CYS A 55 -7.27 -1.03 -8.84
CA CYS A 55 -8.66 -1.11 -9.26
C CYS A 55 -9.57 -1.10 -8.03
N PRO A 56 -10.61 -0.22 -8.01
CA PRO A 56 -11.70 -0.33 -7.06
C PRO A 56 -12.23 -1.76 -7.04
N ILE A 57 -12.48 -2.26 -5.84
CA ILE A 57 -12.90 -3.65 -5.65
C ILE A 57 -14.29 -3.94 -6.23
N ASP A 58 -15.09 -2.88 -6.45
CA ASP A 58 -16.41 -2.93 -7.07
C ASP A 58 -16.34 -3.13 -8.59
N TYR A 59 -15.15 -3.03 -9.20
CA TYR A 59 -14.93 -3.16 -10.63
C TYR A 59 -14.18 -4.46 -10.95
N ASP A 60 -14.65 -5.17 -11.98
CA ASP A 60 -13.97 -6.36 -12.47
C ASP A 60 -12.81 -5.98 -13.41
N TRP A 61 -11.59 -5.93 -12.87
CA TRP A 61 -10.39 -5.65 -13.67
C TRP A 61 -10.15 -6.68 -14.79
N ALA A 62 -10.63 -7.91 -14.65
CA ALA A 62 -10.48 -8.93 -15.69
C ALA A 62 -11.35 -8.64 -16.93
N ASN A 63 -12.38 -7.80 -16.76
CA ASN A 63 -13.17 -7.31 -17.88
C ASN A 63 -12.39 -6.21 -18.63
N VAL A 64 -12.09 -6.47 -19.90
CA VAL A 64 -11.33 -5.56 -20.78
C VAL A 64 -12.02 -4.22 -20.95
N ASP A 65 -13.36 -4.21 -21.04
CA ASP A 65 -14.12 -2.97 -21.19
C ASP A 65 -13.98 -2.08 -19.94
N VAL A 66 -13.95 -2.71 -18.76
CA VAL A 66 -13.82 -2.00 -17.47
C VAL A 66 -12.44 -1.37 -17.34
N HIS A 67 -11.36 -2.14 -17.51
CA HIS A 67 -10.02 -1.57 -17.36
C HIS A 67 -9.67 -0.57 -18.48
N THR A 68 -10.25 -0.73 -19.68
CA THR A 68 -10.11 0.26 -20.76
C THR A 68 -10.85 1.55 -20.40
N ALA A 69 -12.09 1.46 -19.90
CA ALA A 69 -12.85 2.62 -19.47
C ALA A 69 -12.18 3.38 -18.32
N ILE A 70 -11.55 2.67 -17.37
CA ILE A 70 -10.74 3.29 -16.31
C ILE A 70 -9.54 4.03 -16.89
N ARG A 71 -8.80 3.42 -17.84
CA ARG A 71 -7.63 4.02 -18.50
C ARG A 71 -8.00 5.27 -19.31
N GLU A 72 -9.20 5.31 -19.87
CA GLU A 72 -9.72 6.42 -20.68
C GLU A 72 -10.50 7.47 -19.86
N PHE A 73 -10.53 7.34 -18.52
CA PHE A 73 -11.25 8.25 -17.62
C PHE A 73 -12.75 8.36 -17.92
N HIS A 74 -13.38 7.25 -18.29
CA HIS A 74 -14.82 7.21 -18.56
C HIS A 74 -15.62 7.62 -17.31
N PRO A 75 -16.61 8.52 -17.41
CA PRO A 75 -17.33 9.07 -16.25
C PRO A 75 -18.08 8.02 -15.40
N ASP A 76 -18.45 6.88 -15.99
CA ASP A 76 -19.11 5.78 -15.28
C ASP A 76 -18.13 4.84 -14.56
N PHE A 77 -16.82 4.93 -14.83
CA PHE A 77 -15.78 4.07 -14.28
C PHE A 77 -14.73 4.87 -13.50
N ARG A 78 -15.19 5.88 -12.76
CA ARG A 78 -14.31 6.73 -11.95
C ARG A 78 -13.67 5.95 -10.81
N VAL A 79 -12.40 6.21 -10.60
CA VAL A 79 -11.62 5.68 -9.47
C VAL A 79 -11.48 6.80 -8.44
N THR A 80 -12.27 6.73 -7.38
CA THR A 80 -12.30 7.75 -6.31
C THR A 80 -11.84 7.18 -4.98
N ALA A 81 -11.64 8.04 -3.97
CA ALA A 81 -11.28 7.64 -2.62
C ALA A 81 -12.39 6.88 -1.86
N HIS A 82 -13.62 6.84 -2.39
CA HIS A 82 -14.79 6.22 -1.75
C HIS A 82 -14.93 4.72 -2.02
N SER A 83 -14.19 4.18 -2.99
CA SER A 83 -14.11 2.74 -3.23
C SER A 83 -12.73 2.21 -2.85
N TRP A 84 -12.70 1.03 -2.25
CA TRP A 84 -11.46 0.44 -1.77
C TRP A 84 -10.63 -0.14 -2.94
N PRO A 85 -9.35 0.22 -3.07
CA PRO A 85 -8.44 -0.48 -3.97
C PRO A 85 -8.26 -1.95 -3.56
N SER A 86 -8.14 -2.84 -4.54
CA SER A 86 -8.00 -4.28 -4.27
C SER A 86 -6.77 -4.63 -3.42
N PHE A 87 -5.68 -3.84 -3.47
CA PHE A 87 -4.50 -4.08 -2.64
C PHE A 87 -4.77 -4.01 -1.13
N LEU A 88 -5.90 -3.44 -0.69
CA LEU A 88 -6.31 -3.45 0.71
C LEU A 88 -6.78 -4.84 1.17
N TYR A 89 -7.31 -5.66 0.26
CA TYR A 89 -7.88 -6.96 0.56
C TYR A 89 -6.83 -8.08 0.56
N ALA A 90 -7.01 -9.06 1.45
CA ALA A 90 -6.26 -10.32 1.41
C ALA A 90 -6.42 -10.95 0.02
N ASP A 91 -5.29 -11.29 -0.60
CA ASP A 91 -5.20 -11.87 -1.96
C ASP A 91 -5.88 -11.06 -3.08
N GLY A 92 -6.31 -9.82 -2.79
CA GLY A 92 -7.10 -9.00 -3.70
C GLY A 92 -8.51 -9.55 -3.96
N GLU A 93 -9.02 -10.40 -3.07
CA GLU A 93 -10.33 -11.03 -3.22
C GLU A 93 -11.43 -10.29 -2.44
N TYR A 94 -12.60 -10.21 -3.04
CA TYR A 94 -13.78 -9.58 -2.44
C TYR A 94 -14.96 -10.53 -2.41
N ASP A 95 -15.63 -10.52 -1.27
CA ASP A 95 -16.80 -11.33 -0.98
C ASP A 95 -17.99 -10.39 -0.80
N ALA A 96 -18.88 -10.32 -1.79
CA ALA A 96 -20.04 -9.43 -1.75
C ALA A 96 -21.00 -9.73 -0.59
N ALA A 97 -21.00 -10.98 -0.09
CA ALA A 97 -21.77 -11.36 1.10
C ALA A 97 -21.08 -10.91 2.39
N MET A 98 -19.76 -10.74 2.38
CA MET A 98 -18.94 -10.28 3.50
C MET A 98 -17.92 -9.21 3.07
N PRO A 99 -18.35 -7.96 2.77
CA PRO A 99 -17.47 -6.93 2.20
C PRO A 99 -16.25 -6.55 3.03
N ALA A 100 -16.26 -6.83 4.34
CA ALA A 100 -15.14 -6.57 5.25
C ALA A 100 -14.13 -7.74 5.31
N LYS A 101 -14.44 -8.89 4.73
CA LYS A 101 -13.58 -10.08 4.74
C LYS A 101 -12.27 -9.76 4.03
N GLY A 102 -11.16 -9.94 4.75
CA GLY A 102 -9.82 -9.69 4.21
C GLY A 102 -9.46 -8.21 4.04
N LEU A 103 -10.36 -7.26 4.28
CA LEU A 103 -10.08 -5.83 4.16
C LEU A 103 -8.99 -5.40 5.17
N PHE A 104 -8.06 -4.57 4.71
CA PHE A 104 -6.81 -4.19 5.39
C PHE A 104 -5.87 -5.35 5.73
N LYS A 105 -5.93 -6.46 4.98
CA LYS A 105 -5.00 -7.60 5.12
C LYS A 105 -4.25 -7.91 3.81
N GLY A 106 -4.19 -6.97 2.88
CA GLY A 106 -3.50 -7.17 1.62
C GLY A 106 -1.99 -7.39 1.77
N LYS A 107 -1.46 -8.33 0.99
CA LYS A 107 -0.05 -8.74 1.01
C LYS A 107 0.90 -7.55 0.90
N TYR A 108 0.73 -6.72 -0.12
CA TYR A 108 1.60 -5.57 -0.35
C TYR A 108 1.42 -4.46 0.69
N LEU A 109 0.24 -4.33 1.30
CA LEU A 109 -0.02 -3.42 2.41
C LEU A 109 0.81 -3.80 3.65
N ILE A 110 0.83 -5.09 3.99
CA ILE A 110 1.63 -5.62 5.11
C ILE A 110 3.13 -5.44 4.83
N MET A 111 3.58 -5.76 3.60
CA MET A 111 4.97 -5.57 3.20
C MET A 111 5.39 -4.09 3.25
N ALA A 112 4.50 -3.17 2.83
CA ALA A 112 4.74 -1.74 2.91
C ALA A 112 4.84 -1.25 4.36
N PHE A 113 3.95 -1.70 5.24
CA PHE A 113 4.01 -1.38 6.67
C PHE A 113 5.34 -1.83 7.28
N ARG A 114 5.75 -3.07 6.99
CA ARG A 114 7.06 -3.59 7.42
C ARG A 114 8.20 -2.77 6.85
N CYS A 115 8.17 -2.39 5.58
CA CYS A 115 9.23 -1.61 4.95
C CYS A 115 9.42 -0.22 5.59
N VAL A 116 8.32 0.42 6.01
CA VAL A 116 8.33 1.77 6.60
C VAL A 116 8.67 1.72 8.09
N PHE A 117 8.01 0.85 8.86
CA PHE A 117 8.06 0.87 10.32
C PHE A 117 8.93 -0.22 10.94
N THR A 118 9.26 -1.28 10.19
CA THR A 118 10.16 -2.33 10.68
C THR A 118 11.52 -2.21 9.97
N SER A 119 12.59 -2.48 10.71
CA SER A 119 13.95 -2.36 10.15
C SER A 119 14.13 -3.37 8.99
N PRO A 120 14.94 -3.05 7.95
CA PRO A 120 15.04 -3.86 6.73
C PRO A 120 15.39 -5.34 6.92
N GLY A 121 15.93 -5.74 8.08
CA GLY A 121 16.27 -7.12 8.40
C GLY A 121 15.09 -8.09 8.50
N SER A 122 13.85 -7.60 8.60
CA SER A 122 12.66 -8.45 8.80
C SER A 122 12.02 -8.94 7.50
N VAL A 123 12.40 -8.37 6.35
CA VAL A 123 11.77 -8.66 5.04
C VAL A 123 12.50 -9.77 4.27
N GLN A 124 13.69 -10.18 4.73
CA GLN A 124 14.58 -11.09 3.99
C GLN A 124 14.35 -12.58 4.26
N ASN A 125 13.46 -12.95 5.19
CA ASN A 125 13.28 -14.34 5.61
C ASN A 125 12.19 -15.14 4.86
N GLU A 126 11.46 -14.55 3.90
CA GLU A 126 10.35 -15.25 3.23
C GLU A 126 10.58 -15.52 1.73
N VAL A 127 11.76 -15.21 1.18
CA VAL A 127 12.08 -15.56 -0.22
C VAL A 127 13.52 -16.05 -0.31
N SER A 128 13.76 -17.31 0.05
CA SER A 128 15.00 -18.01 -0.27
C SER A 128 14.73 -19.10 -1.30
N CYS A 129 15.05 -18.79 -2.55
CA CYS A 129 15.56 -19.74 -3.54
C CYS A 129 16.57 -18.99 -4.44
N GLY A 130 17.86 -19.32 -4.31
CA GLY A 130 18.89 -18.98 -5.30
C GLY A 130 19.98 -18.01 -4.84
N ASN A 131 21.14 -18.58 -4.50
CA ASN A 131 22.43 -17.96 -4.21
C ASN A 131 22.81 -16.72 -5.04
N LYS A 132 23.13 -15.61 -4.34
CA LYS A 132 24.47 -14.93 -4.32
C LYS A 132 24.44 -13.68 -3.43
N PRO A 133 25.52 -13.37 -2.68
CA PRO A 133 25.56 -12.20 -1.80
C PRO A 133 26.00 -10.95 -2.58
N GLN A 134 25.19 -9.89 -2.56
CA GLN A 134 25.68 -8.54 -2.86
C GLN A 134 25.66 -7.69 -1.60
N VAL A 135 26.87 -7.28 -1.21
CA VAL A 135 27.16 -6.35 -0.13
C VAL A 135 26.77 -4.96 -0.59
N SER A 136 25.61 -4.47 -0.13
CA SER A 136 25.32 -3.03 -0.08
C SER A 136 25.35 -2.61 1.39
N GLN A 137 26.42 -1.92 1.80
CA GLN A 137 26.54 -1.31 3.12
C GLN A 137 25.37 -0.34 3.34
N PRO A 138 24.46 -0.58 4.32
CA PRO A 138 23.47 0.43 4.67
C PRO A 138 24.12 1.52 5.51
N SER A 139 23.84 2.78 5.18
CA SER A 139 24.28 3.93 5.97
C SER A 139 23.74 3.84 7.40
N ARG A 140 24.65 3.62 8.37
CA ARG A 140 24.34 3.37 9.81
C ARG A 140 23.47 4.47 10.45
N THR A 141 23.43 5.67 9.88
CA THR A 141 22.64 6.81 10.38
C THR A 141 21.15 6.68 10.09
N THR A 142 20.75 6.07 8.96
CA THR A 142 19.33 5.91 8.60
C THR A 142 18.62 4.80 9.37
N GLN A 143 19.32 3.70 9.66
CA GLN A 143 18.79 2.59 10.47
C GLN A 143 18.51 3.02 11.91
N GLN A 144 19.41 3.80 12.52
CA GLN A 144 19.24 4.27 13.89
C GLN A 144 17.99 5.15 14.04
N THR A 145 17.69 6.02 13.07
CA THR A 145 16.51 6.89 13.14
C THR A 145 15.19 6.12 13.05
N ARG A 146 15.09 5.11 12.16
CA ARG A 146 13.86 4.29 12.04
C ARG A 146 13.61 3.43 13.29
N HIS A 147 14.66 2.81 13.84
CA HIS A 147 14.57 2.12 15.13
C HIS A 147 14.19 3.07 16.27
N HIS A 148 14.68 4.31 16.24
CA HIS A 148 14.30 5.33 17.20
C HIS A 148 12.82 5.70 17.04
N VAL A 149 12.30 5.94 15.83
CA VAL A 149 10.88 6.27 15.60
C VAL A 149 9.95 5.15 16.07
N ALA A 150 10.24 3.89 15.74
CA ALA A 150 9.46 2.75 16.22
C ALA A 150 9.46 2.64 17.77
N LYS A 151 10.60 2.94 18.41
CA LYS A 151 10.76 2.96 19.87
C LYS A 151 10.11 4.19 20.53
N LEU A 152 10.17 5.35 19.88
CA LEU A 152 9.56 6.61 20.34
C LEU A 152 8.03 6.52 20.26
N LEU A 153 7.52 5.79 19.26
CA LEU A 153 6.09 5.54 19.05
C LEU A 153 5.49 4.47 19.97
N LYS A 154 6.26 3.87 20.91
CA LYS A 154 5.77 2.84 21.86
C LYS A 154 4.74 1.90 21.18
N MET A 155 5.08 1.37 19.99
CA MET A 155 4.14 0.59 19.17
C MET A 155 3.90 -0.79 19.79
N ASN A 156 3.19 -0.83 20.92
CA ASN A 156 2.57 -2.05 21.46
C ASN A 156 1.26 -2.35 20.71
N THR A 157 0.72 -1.37 19.99
CA THR A 157 -0.49 -1.52 19.17
C THR A 157 -0.39 -0.63 17.94
N VAL A 158 -0.52 -1.22 16.75
CA VAL A 158 -0.63 -0.49 15.48
C VAL A 158 -1.86 0.42 15.53
N GLN A 159 -1.67 1.70 15.21
CA GLN A 159 -2.74 2.69 15.21
C GLN A 159 -3.43 2.75 13.84
N PRO A 160 -4.75 3.02 13.77
CA PRO A 160 -5.46 3.18 12.50
C PRO A 160 -4.80 4.16 11.53
N ARG A 161 -4.31 5.28 12.06
CA ARG A 161 -3.62 6.34 11.32
C ARG A 161 -2.32 5.87 10.66
N VAL A 162 -1.67 4.85 11.22
CA VAL A 162 -0.48 4.22 10.62
C VAL A 162 -0.88 3.36 9.43
N ILE A 163 -1.97 2.57 9.54
CA ILE A 163 -2.50 1.78 8.43
C ILE A 163 -2.93 2.70 7.28
N ALA A 164 -3.68 3.76 7.58
CA ALA A 164 -4.09 4.78 6.61
C ALA A 164 -2.89 5.42 5.91
N TYR A 165 -1.86 5.79 6.67
CA TYR A 165 -0.62 6.34 6.10
C TYR A 165 0.05 5.37 5.13
N VAL A 166 0.28 4.12 5.55
CA VAL A 166 0.93 3.10 4.72
C VAL A 166 0.11 2.81 3.46
N ALA A 167 -1.20 2.67 3.59
CA ALA A 167 -2.09 2.45 2.45
C ALA A 167 -1.99 3.58 1.44
N THR A 168 -1.96 4.83 1.91
CA THR A 168 -1.84 6.01 1.04
C THR A 168 -0.47 6.05 0.36
N GLN A 169 0.62 5.77 1.09
CA GLN A 169 1.97 5.69 0.53
C GLN A 169 2.09 4.55 -0.51
N LEU A 170 1.48 3.39 -0.24
CA LEU A 170 1.47 2.25 -1.15
C LEU A 170 0.69 2.56 -2.43
N ARG A 171 -0.50 3.15 -2.31
CA ARG A 171 -1.29 3.58 -3.49
C ARG A 171 -0.44 4.50 -4.36
N PHE A 172 0.18 5.51 -3.76
CA PHE A 172 1.08 6.41 -4.49
C PHE A 172 2.24 5.63 -5.12
N ALA A 173 2.87 4.67 -4.44
CA ALA A 173 3.98 3.89 -5.00
C ALA A 173 3.57 3.02 -6.20
N LEU A 174 2.32 2.54 -6.22
CA LEU A 174 1.71 1.74 -7.28
C LEU A 174 1.22 2.58 -8.48
N SER A 175 0.87 3.86 -8.28
CA SER A 175 0.36 4.74 -9.33
C SER A 175 1.44 5.13 -10.35
N SER A 176 1.02 5.70 -11.48
CA SER A 176 1.94 6.22 -12.49
C SER A 176 2.51 7.62 -12.18
N CYS A 177 1.98 8.31 -11.16
CA CYS A 177 2.39 9.68 -10.81
C CYS A 177 3.87 9.74 -10.40
N SER A 178 4.66 10.62 -11.01
CA SER A 178 6.09 10.78 -10.69
C SER A 178 6.33 11.50 -9.36
N SER A 179 5.44 12.41 -8.97
CA SER A 179 5.49 13.20 -7.75
C SER A 179 4.19 13.09 -6.94
N TRP A 180 4.30 13.29 -5.64
CA TRP A 180 3.13 13.31 -4.75
C TRP A 180 2.19 14.46 -5.13
N MET A 181 0.90 14.16 -5.20
CA MET A 181 -0.17 15.15 -5.40
C MET A 181 -1.32 14.85 -4.43
N ILE A 182 -2.03 15.88 -3.99
CA ILE A 182 -3.21 15.72 -3.14
C ILE A 182 -4.27 14.93 -3.91
N VAL A 183 -4.51 15.34 -5.15
CA VAL A 183 -5.45 14.73 -6.08
C VAL A 183 -4.67 14.14 -7.25
N ASP A 184 -4.95 12.87 -7.54
CA ASP A 184 -4.45 12.09 -8.68
C ASP A 184 -5.66 11.70 -9.52
N GLU A 185 -5.93 12.51 -10.55
CA GLU A 185 -7.15 12.47 -11.36
C GLU A 185 -8.41 12.67 -10.50
N ASP A 186 -9.31 11.70 -10.41
CA ASP A 186 -10.50 11.77 -9.53
C ASP A 186 -10.21 11.28 -8.10
N PHE A 187 -8.99 10.85 -7.81
CA PHE A 187 -8.65 10.25 -6.52
C PHE A 187 -7.95 11.22 -5.58
N SER A 188 -8.58 11.50 -4.43
CA SER A 188 -7.96 12.29 -3.36
C SER A 188 -7.22 11.40 -2.35
N HIS A 189 -5.89 11.57 -2.24
CA HIS A 189 -5.06 10.86 -1.26
C HIS A 189 -5.40 11.26 0.19
N GLU A 190 -5.80 12.52 0.40
CA GLU A 190 -6.21 13.03 1.70
C GLU A 190 -7.54 12.41 2.12
N GLU A 191 -8.52 12.38 1.23
CA GLU A 191 -9.82 11.75 1.48
C GLU A 191 -9.66 10.24 1.71
N PHE A 192 -8.82 9.57 0.93
CA PHE A 192 -8.53 8.15 1.12
C PHE A 192 -7.94 7.87 2.51
N TYR A 193 -7.01 8.71 2.96
CA TYR A 193 -6.47 8.63 4.31
C TYR A 193 -7.58 8.76 5.36
N HIS A 194 -8.43 9.79 5.22
CA HIS A 194 -9.53 10.04 6.15
C HIS A 194 -10.57 8.91 6.15
N ASN A 195 -10.96 8.39 4.98
CA ASN A 195 -11.89 7.28 4.86
C ASN A 195 -11.38 6.04 5.59
N ILE A 196 -10.08 5.75 5.52
CA ILE A 196 -9.49 4.62 6.28
C ILE A 196 -9.53 4.93 7.78
N VAL A 197 -9.14 6.13 8.21
CA VAL A 197 -9.18 6.50 9.62
C VAL A 197 -10.60 6.39 10.18
N ASP A 198 -11.58 6.93 9.46
CA ASP A 198 -12.99 6.91 9.85
C ASP A 198 -13.55 5.47 9.90
N TYR A 199 -13.13 4.60 8.98
CA TYR A 199 -13.51 3.18 9.01
C TYR A 199 -13.13 2.50 10.34
N PHE A 200 -12.00 2.90 10.95
CA PHE A 200 -11.55 2.37 12.24
C PHE A 200 -12.06 3.17 13.45
N GLU A 201 -12.07 4.50 13.36
CA GLU A 201 -12.35 5.39 14.50
C GLU A 201 -13.85 5.70 14.68
N LEU A 202 -14.69 5.48 13.66
CA LEU A 202 -16.13 5.74 13.68
C LEU A 202 -16.97 4.46 13.42
N PRO A 203 -16.85 3.41 14.25
CA PRO A 203 -17.62 2.19 14.08
C PRO A 203 -19.13 2.44 14.21
N SER A 204 -19.92 1.86 13.31
CA SER A 204 -21.38 1.99 13.30
C SER A 204 -22.08 1.25 14.45
N SER A 205 -21.38 0.33 15.14
CA SER A 205 -21.92 -0.46 16.25
C SER A 205 -20.81 -0.96 17.19
N PRO A 206 -21.14 -1.34 18.45
CA PRO A 206 -20.20 -1.98 19.36
C PRO A 206 -19.61 -3.28 18.82
N GLN A 207 -20.39 -4.08 18.08
CA GLN A 207 -19.92 -5.30 17.44
C GLN A 207 -18.86 -4.98 16.39
N LYS A 208 -19.11 -3.96 15.55
CA LYS A 208 -18.13 -3.48 14.57
C LYS A 208 -16.85 -2.98 15.26
N ALA A 209 -16.99 -2.25 16.38
CA ALA A 209 -15.84 -1.80 17.15
C ALA A 209 -14.99 -2.97 17.66
N ALA A 210 -15.61 -4.07 18.12
CA ALA A 210 -14.91 -5.27 18.53
C ALA A 210 -14.15 -5.93 17.35
N GLU A 211 -14.81 -6.10 16.19
CA GLU A 211 -14.16 -6.62 14.97
C GLU A 211 -12.94 -5.80 14.55
N LEU A 212 -13.04 -4.46 14.63
CA LEU A 212 -11.94 -3.56 14.29
C LEU A 212 -10.79 -3.62 15.29
N ASN A 213 -11.09 -3.82 16.58
CA ASN A 213 -10.07 -4.07 17.59
C ASN A 213 -9.34 -5.39 17.33
N ASP A 214 -10.06 -6.46 16.97
CA ASP A 214 -9.43 -7.74 16.58
C ASP A 214 -8.53 -7.58 15.35
N LEU A 215 -8.96 -6.76 14.38
CA LEU A 215 -8.14 -6.41 13.22
C LEU A 215 -6.87 -5.64 13.63
N LEU A 216 -6.96 -4.64 14.51
CA LEU A 216 -5.78 -3.92 15.02
C LEU A 216 -4.85 -4.84 15.83
N MET A 217 -5.40 -5.78 16.60
CA MET A 217 -4.61 -6.79 17.30
C MET A 217 -3.89 -7.73 16.32
N TRP A 218 -4.54 -8.12 15.22
CA TRP A 218 -3.91 -8.91 14.16
C TRP A 218 -2.73 -8.19 13.51
N TRP A 219 -2.77 -6.85 13.43
CA TRP A 219 -1.67 -6.03 12.90
C TRP A 219 -0.44 -5.95 13.82
N ASN A 220 -0.54 -6.36 15.09
CA ASN A 220 0.58 -6.33 16.07
C ASN A 220 1.60 -7.47 15.87
N LEU A 221 1.85 -7.85 14.62
CA LEU A 221 2.76 -8.93 14.20
C LEU A 221 4.16 -8.85 14.82
#